data_AF-A0AAD7GKV6-F1
#
_entry.id   AF-A0AAD7GKV6-F1
#
_cell.length_a   1.000
_cell.length_b   1.000
_cell.length_c   1.000
_cell.angle_alpha   90.00
_cell.angle_beta   90.00
_cell.angle_gamma   90.00
#
_symmetry.space_group_name_H-M   'P 1'
#
loop_
_entity.id
_entity.type
_entity.pdbx_description
1 polymer ?
#
loop_
_entity_poly.entity_id
_entity_poly.type
_entity_poly.pdbx_seq_one_letter_code
_entity_poly.pdbx_strand_id
1 'polypeptide(L)'
;MAKSTRSKVKRSFRASKRETGIYAATEAARLNRLHAKLSAVASREGPIDAEGIEEDGEDQPADETNPDLLPEADSMAVDAESSKKISTHGPRGSRREEWRTSKGLAARPSPTGMNRQGGVAARRKAGRSKRRR
;
A
#
# COMPACT_ATOMS: atom_id res chain seq x y z
N MET A 1 -36.30 35.94 12.23
CA MET A 1 -35.00 35.51 12.79
C MET A 1 -34.13 34.88 11.71
N ALA A 2 -32.88 35.32 11.56
CA ALA A 2 -31.91 34.63 10.71
C ALA A 2 -31.56 33.25 11.29
N LYS A 3 -31.14 32.31 10.43
CA LYS A 3 -30.70 30.98 10.87
C LYS A 3 -29.22 31.01 11.24
N SER A 4 -28.85 30.37 12.35
CA SER A 4 -27.45 30.20 12.76
C SER A 4 -26.63 29.38 11.76
N THR A 5 -25.31 29.59 11.74
CA THR A 5 -24.34 28.82 10.95
C THR A 5 -24.37 27.33 11.26
N ARG A 6 -24.66 26.97 12.52
CA ARG A 6 -24.75 25.57 12.98
C ARG A 6 -26.16 24.99 12.89
N SER A 7 -27.12 25.75 12.35
CA SER A 7 -28.50 25.26 12.22
C SER A 7 -28.58 24.02 11.32
N LYS A 8 -29.35 23.01 11.74
CA LYS A 8 -29.43 21.72 11.05
C LYS A 8 -29.88 21.88 9.59
N VAL A 9 -30.86 22.75 9.35
CA VAL A 9 -31.38 23.06 8.01
C VAL A 9 -30.31 23.65 7.08
N LYS A 10 -29.48 24.59 7.57
CA LYS A 10 -28.42 25.17 6.73
C LYS A 10 -27.25 24.19 6.53
N ARG A 11 -26.95 23.34 7.52
CA ARG A 11 -25.91 22.32 7.38
C ARG A 11 -26.29 21.24 6.38
N SER A 12 -27.52 20.71 6.42
CA SER A 12 -27.97 19.69 5.47
C SER A 12 -28.00 20.22 4.04
N PHE A 13 -28.45 21.47 3.85
CA PHE A 13 -28.39 22.12 2.54
C PHE A 13 -26.96 22.30 2.03
N ARG A 14 -26.00 22.66 2.90
CA ARG A 14 -24.59 22.74 2.53
C ARG A 14 -23.99 21.35 2.22
N ALA A 15 -24.41 20.30 2.94
CA ALA A 15 -23.96 18.94 2.65
C ALA A 15 -24.43 18.50 1.25
N SER A 16 -25.72 18.63 0.95
CA SER A 16 -26.26 18.33 -0.38
C SER A 16 -25.56 19.13 -1.48
N LYS A 17 -25.28 20.42 -1.27
CA LYS A 17 -24.50 21.21 -2.24
C LYS A 17 -23.08 20.68 -2.50
N ARG A 18 -22.43 20.11 -1.49
CA ARG A 18 -21.09 19.53 -1.64
C ARG A 18 -21.12 18.20 -2.37
N GLU A 19 -22.15 17.37 -2.13
CA GLU A 19 -22.23 16.00 -2.67
C GLU A 19 -22.86 15.94 -4.06
N THR A 20 -23.97 16.65 -4.28
CA THR A 20 -24.75 16.56 -5.54
C THR A 20 -24.65 17.81 -6.40
N GLY A 21 -23.96 18.85 -5.91
CA GLY A 21 -23.82 20.13 -6.62
C GLY A 21 -22.55 20.23 -7.45
N ILE A 22 -22.34 21.42 -8.01
CA ILE A 22 -21.17 21.79 -8.82
C ILE A 22 -19.85 21.56 -8.07
N TYR A 23 -19.85 21.71 -6.74
CA TYR A 23 -18.67 21.50 -5.91
C TYR A 23 -18.10 20.08 -6.06
N ALA A 24 -18.96 19.05 -6.11
CA ALA A 24 -18.53 17.67 -6.28
C ALA A 24 -17.77 17.46 -7.60
N ALA A 25 -18.31 17.98 -8.70
CA ALA A 25 -17.70 17.85 -10.02
C ALA A 25 -16.33 18.55 -10.08
N THR A 26 -16.23 19.75 -9.50
CA THR A 26 -14.96 20.49 -9.46
C THR A 26 -13.90 19.81 -8.60
N GLU A 27 -14.30 19.21 -7.47
CA GLU A 27 -13.41 18.47 -6.59
C GLU A 27 -12.91 17.19 -7.26
N ALA A 28 -13.82 16.42 -7.87
CA ALA A 28 -13.48 15.21 -8.62
C ALA A 28 -12.51 15.51 -9.77
N ALA A 29 -12.75 16.58 -10.54
CA ALA A 29 -11.83 16.99 -11.60
C ALA A 29 -10.42 17.34 -11.07
N ARG A 30 -10.34 18.03 -9.93
CA ARG A 30 -9.04 18.34 -9.29
C ARG A 30 -8.33 17.07 -8.83
N LEU A 31 -9.05 16.14 -8.19
CA LEU A 31 -8.50 14.87 -7.73
C LEU A 31 -7.99 14.03 -8.90
N ASN A 32 -8.74 13.95 -10.01
CA ASN A 32 -8.31 13.23 -11.20
C ASN A 32 -7.04 13.82 -11.82
N ARG A 33 -6.92 15.16 -11.88
CA ARG A 33 -5.69 15.82 -12.34
C ARG A 33 -4.50 15.48 -11.46
N LEU A 34 -4.67 15.52 -10.14
CA LEU A 34 -3.59 15.17 -9.20
C LEU A 34 -3.20 13.70 -9.33
N HIS A 35 -4.17 12.81 -9.46
CA HIS A 35 -3.91 11.39 -9.69
C HIS A 35 -3.12 11.17 -10.98
N ALA A 36 -3.52 11.80 -12.10
CA ALA A 36 -2.81 11.71 -13.37
C ALA A 36 -1.34 12.19 -13.26
N LYS A 37 -1.10 13.28 -12.52
CA LYS A 37 0.27 13.77 -12.25
C LYS A 37 1.08 12.78 -11.43
N LEU A 38 0.50 12.25 -10.35
CA LEU A 38 1.17 11.29 -9.49
C LEU A 38 1.43 9.96 -10.20
N SER A 39 0.49 9.47 -11.02
CA SER A 39 0.72 8.28 -11.83
C SER A 39 1.83 8.51 -12.85
N ALA A 40 1.90 9.69 -13.48
CA ALA A 40 2.99 10.01 -14.40
C ALA A 40 4.35 10.05 -13.68
N VAL A 41 4.42 10.61 -12.47
CA VAL A 41 5.65 10.60 -11.65
C VAL A 41 6.01 9.17 -11.21
N ALA A 42 5.04 8.38 -10.77
CA ALA A 42 5.27 7.02 -10.30
C ALA A 42 5.70 6.07 -11.43
N SER A 43 5.18 6.27 -12.64
CA SER A 43 5.58 5.50 -13.83
C SER A 43 6.91 5.96 -14.43
N ARG A 44 7.41 7.13 -14.06
CA ARG A 44 8.80 7.54 -14.33
C ARG A 44 9.71 6.81 -13.35
N GLU A 45 10.01 5.54 -13.64
CA GLU A 45 11.03 4.79 -12.90
C GLU A 45 12.43 5.29 -13.31
N GLY A 46 12.93 6.27 -12.56
CA GLY A 46 14.28 6.81 -12.67
C GLY A 46 14.55 7.75 -11.50
N PRO A 47 15.82 7.93 -11.06
CA PRO A 47 16.14 8.86 -9.99
C PRO A 47 15.62 10.26 -10.38
N ILE A 48 14.76 10.81 -9.53
CA ILE A 48 14.22 12.17 -9.68
C ILE A 48 15.37 13.12 -9.38
N ASP A 49 16.22 13.37 -10.36
CA ASP A 49 17.11 14.53 -10.33
C ASP A 49 16.23 15.77 -10.42
N ALA A 50 16.36 16.62 -9.40
CA ALA A 50 15.50 17.75 -9.10
C ALA A 50 15.72 18.95 -10.03
N GLU A 51 15.68 18.73 -11.35
CA GLU A 51 15.87 19.77 -12.37
C GLU A 51 14.81 19.56 -13.47
N GLY A 52 13.79 20.43 -13.53
CA GLY A 52 12.81 20.41 -14.62
C GLY A 52 11.36 20.63 -14.20
N ILE A 53 11.08 21.78 -13.59
CA ILE A 53 9.74 22.38 -13.64
C ILE A 53 9.78 23.41 -14.77
N GLU A 54 9.51 22.97 -16.00
CA GLU A 54 9.12 23.82 -17.15
C GLU A 54 7.91 23.10 -17.78
N GLU A 55 6.69 23.59 -17.57
CA GLU A 55 5.95 24.57 -18.40
C GLU A 55 5.43 23.96 -19.72
N ASP A 56 4.16 24.28 -20.03
CA ASP A 56 3.33 23.87 -21.16
C ASP A 56 4.04 23.88 -22.54
N GLY A 57 3.67 22.98 -23.45
CA GLY A 57 4.02 23.12 -24.87
C GLY A 57 3.81 21.86 -25.72
N GLU A 58 3.22 22.04 -26.89
CA GLU A 58 2.64 21.06 -27.83
C GLU A 58 3.64 20.34 -28.76
N ASP A 59 3.15 19.26 -29.39
CA ASP A 59 3.49 18.70 -30.72
C ASP A 59 4.90 18.16 -31.11
N GLN A 60 4.97 16.81 -31.24
CA GLN A 60 5.54 15.94 -32.32
C GLN A 60 6.94 16.19 -32.96
N PRO A 61 7.53 15.22 -33.71
CA PRO A 61 7.34 13.76 -33.81
C PRO A 61 8.67 12.94 -33.78
N ALA A 62 8.50 11.63 -33.99
CA ALA A 62 9.45 10.51 -34.06
C ALA A 62 10.75 10.71 -34.86
N ASP A 63 11.81 10.01 -34.42
CA ASP A 63 12.81 9.43 -35.32
C ASP A 63 13.28 8.07 -34.79
N GLU A 64 13.67 7.21 -35.73
CA GLU A 64 13.61 5.77 -35.72
C GLU A 64 14.94 5.10 -35.32
N THR A 65 14.85 3.79 -35.04
CA THR A 65 15.87 2.74 -35.26
C THR A 65 17.17 2.69 -34.43
N ASN A 66 17.24 1.66 -33.57
CA ASN A 66 18.36 0.71 -33.60
C ASN A 66 17.92 -0.66 -33.03
N PRO A 67 17.74 -1.70 -33.86
CA PRO A 67 17.46 -3.05 -33.41
C PRO A 67 18.71 -3.92 -33.56
N ASP A 68 19.54 -4.04 -32.52
CA ASP A 68 20.46 -5.16 -32.47
C ASP A 68 20.98 -5.44 -31.07
N LEU A 69 21.35 -6.70 -30.83
CA LEU A 69 21.95 -7.29 -29.62
C LEU A 69 20.99 -7.98 -28.64
N LEU A 70 20.36 -9.04 -29.12
CA LEU A 70 20.19 -10.28 -28.33
C LEU A 70 21.49 -11.09 -28.42
N PRO A 71 21.91 -11.74 -27.33
CA PRO A 71 22.13 -13.17 -27.47
C PRO A 71 21.50 -13.99 -26.33
N GLU A 72 20.87 -15.08 -26.79
CA GLU A 72 20.91 -16.41 -26.20
C GLU A 72 20.21 -16.62 -24.85
N ALA A 73 19.01 -17.18 -24.99
CA ALA A 73 18.31 -17.93 -23.98
C ALA A 73 19.13 -19.14 -23.54
N ASP A 74 19.74 -19.06 -22.36
CA ASP A 74 20.18 -20.23 -21.62
C ASP A 74 18.96 -20.89 -20.97
N SER A 75 18.45 -21.91 -21.65
CA SER A 75 17.36 -22.75 -21.20
C SER A 75 17.85 -23.94 -20.36
N MET A 76 17.25 -24.07 -19.16
CA MET A 76 16.98 -25.30 -18.40
C MET A 76 18.11 -25.98 -17.59
N ALA A 77 18.05 -25.77 -16.27
CA ALA A 77 18.22 -26.84 -15.29
C ALA A 77 17.35 -26.56 -14.05
N VAL A 78 16.20 -27.26 -13.93
CA VAL A 78 15.38 -27.26 -12.71
C VAL A 78 15.70 -28.54 -11.95
N ASP A 79 16.65 -28.46 -11.03
CA ASP A 79 16.91 -29.54 -10.08
C ASP A 79 15.67 -29.75 -9.20
N ALA A 80 15.06 -30.93 -9.30
CA ALA A 80 13.87 -31.33 -8.57
C ALA A 80 14.19 -31.73 -7.11
N GLU A 81 14.89 -30.88 -6.37
CA GLU A 81 14.91 -30.95 -4.92
C GLU A 81 13.62 -30.35 -4.38
N SER A 82 12.92 -31.07 -3.50
CA SER A 82 11.67 -30.59 -2.89
C SER A 82 11.90 -29.17 -2.34
N SER A 83 11.26 -28.17 -2.96
CA SER A 83 11.51 -26.77 -2.64
C SER A 83 11.34 -26.56 -1.13
N LYS A 84 12.45 -26.29 -0.42
CA LYS A 84 12.39 -25.85 0.98
C LYS A 84 11.41 -24.68 0.99
N LYS A 85 10.35 -24.74 1.79
CA LYS A 85 9.39 -23.63 1.89
C LYS A 85 10.15 -22.40 2.37
N ILE A 86 10.51 -21.52 1.45
CA ILE A 86 11.20 -20.26 1.76
C ILE A 86 10.15 -19.39 2.44
N SER A 87 10.30 -19.23 3.76
CA SER A 87 9.48 -18.26 4.50
C SER A 87 9.87 -16.87 4.01
N THR A 88 8.99 -16.25 3.22
CA THR A 88 9.12 -14.83 2.81
C THR A 88 9.02 -13.88 4.00
N HIS A 89 8.68 -14.39 5.18
CA HIS A 89 8.58 -13.62 6.41
C HIS A 89 9.89 -13.81 7.19
N GLY A 90 10.86 -12.92 6.93
CA GLY A 90 12.05 -12.77 7.76
C GLY A 90 11.73 -12.30 9.19
N PRO A 91 12.72 -12.28 10.10
CA PRO A 91 12.52 -11.77 11.45
C PRO A 91 12.02 -10.32 11.41
N ARG A 92 10.98 -9.99 12.19
CA ARG A 92 10.33 -8.67 12.16
C ARG A 92 11.01 -7.64 13.06
N GLY A 93 12.11 -8.02 13.73
CA GLY A 93 12.87 -7.14 14.62
C GLY A 93 12.03 -6.54 15.75
N SER A 94 10.95 -7.20 16.17
CA SER A 94 10.15 -6.70 17.28
C SER A 94 10.89 -6.92 18.59
N ARG A 95 10.89 -5.93 19.49
CA ARG A 95 11.48 -6.03 20.84
C ARG A 95 11.03 -7.28 21.62
N ARG A 96 9.81 -7.76 21.37
CA ARG A 96 9.28 -8.99 21.98
C ARG A 96 9.92 -10.25 21.39
N GLU A 97 10.21 -10.27 20.10
CA GLU A 97 10.91 -11.38 19.43
C GLU A 97 12.34 -11.45 19.93
N GLU A 98 13.04 -10.32 19.99
CA GLU A 98 14.41 -10.22 20.53
C GLU A 98 14.51 -10.68 21.98
N TRP A 99 13.63 -10.19 22.86
CA TRP A 99 13.60 -10.63 24.27
C TRP A 99 13.30 -12.12 24.40
N ARG A 100 12.51 -12.70 23.51
CA ARG A 100 12.22 -14.14 23.51
C ARG A 100 13.42 -14.93 23.04
N THR A 101 14.05 -14.52 21.95
CA THR A 101 15.29 -15.13 21.42
C THR A 101 16.41 -15.06 22.46
N SER A 102 16.60 -13.91 23.13
CA SER A 102 17.58 -13.76 24.21
C SER A 102 17.27 -14.61 25.45
N LYS A 103 16.01 -15.05 25.60
CA LYS A 103 15.56 -15.95 26.67
C LYS A 103 15.46 -17.42 26.20
N GLY A 104 15.97 -17.76 25.02
CA GLY A 104 15.94 -19.12 24.47
C GLY A 104 14.54 -19.62 24.10
N LEU A 105 13.57 -18.72 23.97
CA LEU A 105 12.19 -19.03 23.58
C LEU A 105 12.02 -18.80 22.07
N ALA A 106 11.13 -19.57 21.44
CA ALA A 106 10.76 -19.35 20.04
C ALA A 106 10.30 -17.89 19.81
N ALA A 107 10.89 -17.22 18.81
CA ALA A 107 10.66 -15.80 18.50
C ALA A 107 9.16 -15.46 18.45
N ARG A 108 8.36 -16.33 17.82
CA ARG A 108 6.90 -16.28 17.84
C ARG A 108 6.35 -17.58 18.46
N PRO A 109 5.35 -17.50 19.36
CA PRO A 109 4.70 -18.70 19.86
C PRO A 109 3.99 -19.42 18.71
N SER A 110 4.14 -20.75 18.61
CA SER A 110 3.43 -21.54 17.62
C SER A 110 1.92 -21.43 17.84
N PRO A 111 1.12 -21.22 16.78
CA PRO A 111 -0.32 -21.22 16.92
C PRO A 111 -0.83 -22.63 17.23
N THR A 112 -1.59 -22.76 18.32
CA THR A 112 -2.30 -23.99 18.66
C THR A 112 -3.69 -23.97 18.02
N GLY A 113 -3.80 -24.57 16.83
CA GLY A 113 -5.07 -24.88 16.18
C GLY A 113 -5.61 -23.84 15.20
N MET A 114 -6.62 -24.26 14.45
CA MET A 114 -7.39 -23.44 13.50
C MET A 114 -8.69 -22.96 14.16
N ASN A 115 -9.15 -21.75 13.86
CA ASN A 115 -10.48 -21.29 14.24
C ASN A 115 -11.56 -21.97 13.37
N ARG A 116 -12.83 -21.77 13.73
CA ARG A 116 -13.97 -22.38 13.01
C ARG A 116 -14.14 -21.87 11.57
N GLN A 117 -13.43 -20.81 11.21
CA GLN A 117 -13.43 -20.15 9.91
C GLN A 117 -12.17 -20.50 9.09
N GLY A 118 -11.36 -21.48 9.51
CA GLY A 118 -10.18 -21.95 8.77
C GLY A 118 -8.93 -21.07 8.89
N GLY A 119 -8.96 -20.01 9.71
CA GLY A 119 -7.80 -19.16 10.00
C GLY A 119 -7.06 -19.58 11.27
N VAL A 120 -5.80 -19.14 11.42
CA VAL A 120 -4.98 -19.41 12.61
C VAL A 120 -5.70 -18.92 13.87
N ALA A 121 -5.91 -19.80 14.85
CA ALA A 121 -6.66 -19.45 16.06
C ALA A 121 -5.95 -18.36 16.88
N ALA A 122 -6.58 -17.19 16.99
CA ALA A 122 -6.10 -16.13 17.85
C ALA A 122 -6.19 -16.56 19.32
N ARG A 123 -5.06 -16.54 20.03
CA ARG A 123 -5.06 -16.79 21.49
C ARG A 123 -5.66 -15.57 22.19
N ARG A 124 -6.89 -15.69 22.70
CA ARG A 124 -7.48 -14.67 23.59
C ARG A 124 -6.52 -14.45 24.77
N LYS A 125 -6.03 -13.22 24.94
CA LYS A 125 -5.08 -12.79 26.00
C LYS A 125 -3.64 -13.31 25.86
N ALA A 126 -3.10 -13.48 24.65
CA ALA A 126 -1.68 -13.76 24.45
C ALA A 126 -0.80 -12.64 25.10
N GLY A 127 -0.16 -12.94 26.23
CA GLY A 127 0.73 -12.01 26.93
C GLY A 127 0.10 -11.20 28.07
N ARG A 128 -1.18 -11.41 28.42
CA ARG A 128 -1.77 -10.80 29.63
C ARG A 128 -1.57 -11.73 30.82
N SER A 129 -0.91 -11.26 31.88
CA SER A 129 -0.77 -12.03 33.11
C SER A 129 -2.15 -12.41 33.65
N LYS A 130 -2.31 -13.67 34.06
CA LYS A 130 -3.55 -14.19 34.65
C LYS A 130 -3.77 -13.42 35.96
N ARG A 131 -4.70 -12.47 35.97
CA ARG A 131 -5.11 -11.82 37.22
C ARG A 131 -5.73 -12.90 38.08
N ARG A 132 -5.03 -13.28 39.16
CA ARG A 132 -5.58 -14.14 40.20
C ARG A 132 -6.77 -13.36 40.79
N ARG A 133 -7.96 -13.95 40.70
CA ARG A 133 -9.08 -13.58 41.55
C ARG A 133 -8.89 -14.36 42.84
#